data_AF-B7KYU3-F1
#
_entry.id   AF-B7KYU3-F1
#
_cell.length_a   1.000
_cell.length_b   1.000
_cell.length_c   1.000
_cell.angle_alpha   90.00
_cell.angle_beta   90.00
_cell.angle_gamma   90.00
#
_symmetry.space_group_name_H-M   'P 1'
#
loop_
_entity.id
_entity.type
_entity.pdbx_description
1 polymer ?
#
loop_
_entity_poly.entity_id
_entity_poly.type
_entity_poly.pdbx_seq_one_letter_code
_entity_poly.pdbx_strand_id
1 'polypeptide(L)'
;MAETSGAKFLSQAEFARARGVSRKTVTGWKQKGLLVLDGEGRIEVEATEWNLDQRPTTYRGGVTHRPVRAKDGNNASHAEAAPKPAPKPAPEPQPRPAPLDGDGGQEDVFDPDDPNLPTAIAVRRKENWLGLHRKQIVERDGSKLVDRPAAEAAFFEEGRALRDAWLAWPARVAIEMADELKIEPRQLTPVLTAYVKKHLTELGEPPAGEFG
;
A
#
# COMPACT_ATOMS: atom_id res chain seq x y z
N MET A 1 -17.27 -45.56 -28.61
CA MET A 1 -15.92 -46.16 -28.69
C MET A 1 -14.95 -45.02 -28.54
N ALA A 2 -14.22 -44.95 -27.43
CA ALA A 2 -13.30 -43.86 -27.16
C ALA A 2 -12.01 -44.13 -27.93
N GLU A 3 -11.75 -43.33 -28.96
CA GLU A 3 -10.52 -43.36 -29.74
C GLU A 3 -9.34 -43.08 -28.79
N THR A 4 -8.50 -44.09 -28.58
CA THR A 4 -7.21 -43.94 -27.93
C THR A 4 -6.30 -43.18 -28.88
N SER A 5 -6.30 -41.85 -28.77
CA SER A 5 -5.28 -40.99 -29.37
C SER A 5 -3.90 -41.52 -28.97
N GLY A 6 -3.11 -41.95 -29.95
CA GLY A 6 -1.82 -42.59 -29.70
C GLY A 6 -0.86 -41.61 -29.02
N ALA A 7 -0.28 -42.02 -27.89
CA ALA A 7 0.73 -41.24 -27.18
C ALA A 7 1.87 -40.84 -28.13
N LYS A 8 1.94 -39.56 -28.48
CA LYS A 8 3.02 -39.02 -29.32
C LYS A 8 4.25 -38.80 -28.45
N PHE A 9 5.33 -39.53 -28.74
CA PHE A 9 6.61 -39.35 -28.08
C PHE A 9 7.53 -38.49 -28.95
N LEU A 10 8.04 -37.39 -28.39
CA LEU A 10 8.96 -36.48 -29.07
C LEU A 10 10.25 -36.29 -28.29
N SER A 11 11.36 -36.02 -28.98
CA SER A 11 12.57 -35.55 -28.29
C SER A 11 12.34 -34.16 -27.67
N GLN A 12 13.13 -33.80 -26.65
CA GLN A 12 13.04 -32.49 -26.00
C GLN A 12 13.18 -31.31 -26.98
N ALA A 13 14.00 -31.47 -28.02
CA ALA A 13 14.23 -30.43 -29.02
C ALA A 13 13.04 -30.28 -29.99
N GLU A 14 12.39 -31.38 -30.36
CA GLU A 14 11.19 -31.36 -31.21
C GLU A 14 9.97 -30.85 -30.44
N PHE A 15 9.81 -31.24 -29.18
CA PHE A 15 8.76 -30.72 -28.31
C PHE A 15 8.88 -29.21 -28.09
N ALA A 16 10.10 -28.71 -27.87
CA ALA A 16 10.37 -27.28 -27.76
C ALA A 16 9.95 -26.52 -29.02
N ARG A 17 10.26 -27.05 -30.21
CA ARG A 17 9.85 -26.47 -31.50
C ARG A 17 8.35 -26.52 -31.71
N ALA A 18 7.69 -27.64 -31.39
CA ALA A 18 6.25 -27.83 -31.55
C ALA A 18 5.44 -26.87 -30.67
N ARG A 19 5.90 -26.61 -29.43
CA ARG A 19 5.23 -25.69 -28.49
C ARG A 19 5.68 -24.22 -28.63
N GLY A 20 6.65 -23.93 -29.50
CA GLY A 20 7.17 -22.57 -29.71
C GLY A 20 7.98 -22.02 -28.53
N VAL A 21 8.61 -22.88 -27.73
CA VAL A 21 9.33 -22.50 -26.50
C VAL A 21 10.83 -22.82 -26.63
N SER A 22 11.69 -22.06 -25.95
CA SER A 22 13.13 -22.33 -25.93
C SER A 22 13.47 -23.69 -25.29
N ARG A 23 14.53 -24.35 -25.77
CA ARG A 23 15.06 -25.59 -25.17
C ARG A 23 15.38 -25.44 -23.68
N LYS A 24 15.86 -24.25 -23.26
CA LYS A 24 16.16 -23.93 -21.85
C LYS A 24 14.91 -24.05 -20.96
N THR A 25 13.74 -23.65 -21.47
CA THR A 25 12.49 -23.74 -20.72
C THR A 25 12.05 -25.19 -20.53
N VAL A 26 12.22 -26.04 -21.56
CA VAL A 26 11.93 -27.48 -21.48
C VAL A 26 12.85 -28.17 -20.48
N THR A 27 14.14 -27.81 -20.44
CA THR A 27 15.07 -28.30 -19.41
C THR A 27 14.63 -27.87 -18.00
N GLY A 28 14.14 -26.64 -17.84
CA GLY A 28 13.57 -26.17 -16.58
C GLY A 28 12.31 -26.94 -16.15
N TRP A 29 11.47 -27.37 -17.09
CA TRP A 29 10.31 -28.24 -16.82
C TRP A 29 10.72 -29.66 -16.45
N LYS A 30 11.79 -30.19 -17.07
CA LYS A 30 12.38 -31.48 -16.69
C LYS A 30 12.85 -31.47 -15.23
N GLN A 31 13.61 -30.44 -14.83
CA GLN A 31 14.10 -30.27 -13.45
C GLN A 31 12.98 -30.16 -12.42
N LYS A 32 11.83 -29.61 -12.82
CA LYS A 32 10.64 -29.47 -11.98
C LYS A 32 9.74 -30.71 -11.98
N GLY A 33 10.11 -31.78 -12.69
CA GLY A 33 9.32 -33.01 -12.78
C GLY A 33 8.00 -32.85 -13.55
N LEU A 34 7.86 -31.82 -14.39
CA LEU A 34 6.61 -31.50 -15.08
C LEU A 34 6.44 -32.26 -16.42
N LEU A 35 7.54 -32.76 -16.97
CA LEU A 35 7.53 -33.57 -18.19
C LEU A 35 7.25 -35.03 -17.83
N VAL A 36 6.49 -35.72 -18.66
CA VAL A 36 6.35 -37.18 -18.59
C VAL A 36 7.30 -37.77 -19.63
N LEU A 37 8.30 -38.52 -19.17
CA LEU A 37 9.33 -39.15 -19.99
C LEU A 37 9.11 -40.67 -20.05
N ASP A 38 9.34 -41.24 -21.22
CA ASP A 38 9.41 -42.69 -21.45
C ASP A 38 10.80 -43.25 -21.05
N GLY A 39 10.95 -44.57 -20.98
CA GLY A 39 12.22 -45.25 -20.63
C GLY A 39 13.39 -44.90 -21.56
N GLU A 40 13.10 -44.46 -22.79
CA GLU A 40 14.08 -43.96 -23.76
C GLU A 40 14.36 -42.44 -23.66
N GLY A 41 13.77 -41.74 -22.68
CA GLY A 41 13.97 -40.30 -22.45
C GLY A 41 13.22 -39.38 -23.42
N ARG A 42 12.22 -39.90 -24.14
CA ARG A 42 11.30 -39.13 -25.01
C ARG A 42 10.13 -38.58 -24.20
N ILE A 43 9.66 -37.39 -24.55
CA ILE A 43 8.53 -36.72 -23.90
C ILE A 43 7.22 -37.27 -24.46
N GLU A 44 6.34 -37.77 -23.59
CA GLU A 44 4.94 -38.01 -23.91
C GLU A 44 4.21 -36.66 -23.99
N VAL A 45 3.87 -36.25 -25.21
CA VAL A 45 3.35 -34.91 -25.51
C VAL A 45 2.04 -34.67 -24.76
N GLU A 46 1.06 -35.56 -24.88
CA GLU A 46 -0.28 -35.37 -24.31
C GLU A 46 -0.25 -35.26 -22.77
N ALA A 47 0.49 -36.14 -22.10
CA ALA A 47 0.60 -36.12 -20.64
C ALA A 47 1.38 -34.89 -20.13
N THR A 48 2.41 -34.46 -20.87
CA THR A 48 3.19 -33.26 -20.56
C THR A 48 2.38 -31.98 -20.78
N GLU A 49 1.62 -31.90 -21.88
CA GLU A 49 0.77 -30.75 -22.16
C GLU A 49 -0.33 -30.60 -21.11
N TRP A 50 -0.96 -31.71 -20.70
CA TRP A 50 -1.90 -31.71 -19.58
C TRP A 50 -1.26 -31.17 -18.29
N ASN A 51 -0.05 -31.63 -17.92
CA ASN A 51 0.65 -31.13 -16.72
C ASN A 51 0.95 -29.62 -16.80
N LEU A 52 1.27 -29.10 -17.98
CA LEU A 52 1.62 -27.69 -18.19
C LEU A 52 0.38 -26.78 -18.23
N ASP A 53 -0.72 -27.24 -18.82
CA ASP A 53 -1.95 -26.46 -19.00
C ASP A 53 -2.76 -26.28 -17.72
N GLN A 54 -2.50 -27.12 -16.71
CA GLN A 54 -3.07 -26.90 -15.38
C GLN A 54 -2.60 -25.58 -14.75
N ARG A 55 -1.55 -24.91 -15.27
CA ARG A 55 -0.97 -23.71 -14.64
C ARG A 55 -1.90 -22.48 -14.76
N PRO A 56 -2.36 -21.88 -13.64
CA PRO A 56 -3.14 -20.65 -13.71
C PRO A 56 -2.27 -19.50 -14.24
N THR A 57 -2.85 -18.65 -15.08
CA THR A 57 -2.20 -17.52 -15.77
C THR A 57 -1.69 -16.42 -14.83
N THR A 58 -2.11 -16.45 -13.55
CA THR A 58 -1.75 -15.44 -12.55
C THR A 58 -1.14 -16.09 -11.31
N TYR A 59 0.13 -15.80 -11.03
CA TYR A 59 0.85 -16.29 -9.85
C TYR A 59 0.64 -15.32 -8.67
N ARG A 60 -0.26 -15.67 -7.75
CA ARG A 60 -0.33 -15.06 -6.40
C ARG A 60 0.38 -16.02 -5.45
N GLY A 61 1.52 -15.59 -4.90
CA GLY A 61 2.44 -16.42 -4.13
C GLY A 61 1.76 -17.41 -3.17
N GLY A 62 2.04 -18.70 -3.40
CA GLY A 62 1.61 -19.83 -2.59
C GLY A 62 2.17 -21.13 -3.18
N VAL A 63 2.59 -22.08 -2.34
CA VAL A 63 3.02 -23.41 -2.79
C VAL A 63 1.77 -24.24 -3.08
N THR A 64 1.37 -24.32 -4.35
CA THR A 64 0.29 -25.20 -4.77
C THR A 64 0.81 -26.64 -4.86
N HIS A 65 0.42 -27.51 -3.93
CA HIS A 65 0.52 -28.95 -4.14
C HIS A 65 -0.47 -29.33 -5.25
N ARG A 66 0.01 -30.00 -6.29
CA ARG A 66 -0.79 -30.36 -7.47
C ARG A 66 -0.59 -31.83 -7.84
N PRO A 67 -1.67 -32.55 -8.21
CA PRO A 67 -1.55 -33.88 -8.79
C PRO A 67 -0.83 -33.81 -10.14
N VAL A 68 0.34 -34.43 -10.22
CA VAL A 68 1.08 -34.69 -11.46
C VAL A 68 0.73 -36.10 -11.91
N ARG A 69 0.41 -36.30 -13.20
CA ARG A 69 0.31 -37.66 -13.75
C ARG A 69 1.72 -38.23 -13.87
N ALA A 70 2.16 -38.97 -12.86
CA ALA A 70 3.43 -39.69 -12.89
C ALA A 70 3.27 -41.02 -13.62
N LYS A 71 4.19 -41.33 -14.54
CA LYS A 71 4.46 -42.67 -15.05
C LYS A 71 5.84 -43.11 -14.53
N ASP A 72 5.98 -44.38 -14.20
CA ASP A 72 7.25 -44.99 -13.82
C ASP A 72 8.24 -44.83 -14.97
N GLY A 73 9.28 -44.01 -14.77
CA GLY A 73 10.21 -43.61 -15.84
C GLY A 73 10.67 -42.16 -15.74
N ASN A 74 9.95 -41.32 -14.98
CA ASN A 74 10.42 -39.99 -14.61
C ASN A 74 11.45 -40.09 -13.48
N ASN A 75 12.61 -40.68 -13.77
CA ASN A 75 13.81 -40.55 -12.96
C ASN A 75 14.31 -39.10 -13.10
N ALA A 76 13.55 -38.16 -12.52
CA ALA A 76 14.19 -37.07 -11.85
C ALA A 76 15.05 -37.74 -10.79
N SER A 77 16.35 -37.84 -11.06
CA SER A 77 17.35 -37.91 -10.00
C SER A 77 17.15 -36.65 -9.16
N HIS A 78 16.13 -36.65 -8.31
CA HIS A 78 16.30 -36.11 -6.99
C HIS A 78 17.51 -36.90 -6.49
N ALA A 79 18.68 -36.25 -6.50
CA ALA A 79 19.65 -36.59 -5.48
C ALA A 79 18.82 -36.54 -4.20
N GLU A 80 18.50 -37.72 -3.67
CA GLU A 80 17.93 -37.89 -2.36
C GLU A 80 18.82 -37.03 -1.49
N ALA A 81 18.27 -35.92 -0.99
CA ALA A 81 19.01 -35.04 -0.12
C ALA A 81 19.46 -35.96 1.01
N ALA A 82 20.78 -36.22 1.07
CA ALA A 82 21.38 -37.06 2.07
C ALA A 82 20.71 -36.76 3.41
N PRO A 83 20.31 -37.78 4.20
CA PRO A 83 19.55 -37.55 5.42
C PRO A 83 20.24 -36.45 6.19
N LYS A 84 19.53 -35.33 6.37
CA LYS A 84 20.07 -34.19 7.11
C LYS A 84 20.57 -34.77 8.43
N PRO A 85 21.84 -34.53 8.83
CA PRO A 85 22.27 -34.93 10.15
C PRO A 85 21.25 -34.39 11.15
N ALA A 86 20.90 -35.20 12.15
CA ALA A 86 19.91 -34.88 13.17
C ALA A 86 20.03 -33.41 13.59
N PRO A 87 18.92 -32.68 13.76
CA PRO A 87 18.98 -31.27 14.10
C PRO A 87 19.90 -31.14 15.31
N LYS A 88 21.02 -30.41 15.14
CA LYS A 88 21.84 -30.00 16.28
C LYS A 88 20.88 -29.38 17.30
N PRO A 89 21.06 -29.63 18.61
CA PRO A 89 20.29 -28.96 19.63
C PRO A 89 20.18 -27.48 19.26
N ALA A 90 18.96 -26.95 19.31
CA ALA A 90 18.73 -25.54 18.99
C ALA A 90 19.83 -24.73 19.67
N PRO A 91 20.57 -23.86 18.94
CA PRO A 91 21.44 -22.91 19.60
C PRO A 91 20.57 -22.23 20.65
N GLU A 92 21.07 -22.16 21.90
CA GLU A 92 20.44 -21.37 22.94
C GLU A 92 19.99 -20.05 22.33
N PRO A 93 18.77 -19.57 22.63
CA PRO A 93 18.22 -18.38 22.00
C PRO A 93 19.26 -17.28 22.10
N GLN A 94 19.88 -16.95 20.96
CA GLN A 94 20.81 -15.84 20.93
C GLN A 94 20.03 -14.65 21.47
N PRO A 95 20.55 -13.93 22.47
CA PRO A 95 19.89 -12.74 22.93
C PRO A 95 19.62 -11.90 21.69
N ARG A 96 18.36 -11.46 21.55
CA ARG A 96 17.98 -10.44 20.56
C ARG A 96 19.13 -9.45 20.49
N PRO A 97 19.70 -9.16 19.31
CA PRO A 97 20.79 -8.19 19.24
C PRO A 97 20.31 -6.98 20.01
N ALA A 98 21.11 -6.57 21.00
CA ALA A 98 20.83 -5.38 21.77
C ALA A 98 20.50 -4.25 20.76
N PRO A 99 19.69 -3.24 21.15
CA PRO A 99 19.78 -1.96 20.47
C PRO A 99 21.27 -1.68 20.22
N LEU A 100 21.62 -1.27 19.01
CA LEU A 100 22.98 -0.88 18.68
C LEU A 100 23.40 0.23 19.66
N ASP A 101 23.93 -0.19 20.81
CA ASP A 101 24.67 0.65 21.73
C ASP A 101 25.98 0.87 20.97
N GLY A 102 26.15 2.11 20.50
CA GLY A 102 27.29 2.52 19.70
C GLY A 102 28.59 2.15 20.41
N ASP A 103 29.34 1.23 19.82
CA ASP A 103 30.73 0.99 20.23
C ASP A 103 31.61 2.02 19.53
N GLY A 104 31.97 3.03 20.33
CA GLY A 104 33.08 3.98 20.20
C GLY A 104 33.69 4.24 18.83
N GLY A 105 33.49 5.46 18.30
CA GLY A 105 34.46 6.00 17.34
C GLY A 105 34.07 7.18 16.46
N GLN A 106 32.83 7.65 16.45
CA GLN A 106 32.45 8.95 15.88
C GLN A 106 31.02 9.18 16.36
N GLU A 107 30.72 10.33 16.96
CA GLU A 107 29.33 10.77 17.06
C GLU A 107 28.85 11.05 15.63
N ASP A 108 28.47 10.01 14.90
CA ASP A 108 27.74 10.17 13.64
C ASP A 108 26.41 10.79 14.04
N VAL A 109 26.38 12.13 13.95
CA VAL A 109 25.20 12.97 14.05
C VAL A 109 24.08 12.22 13.36
N PHE A 110 23.05 11.81 14.13
CA PHE A 110 21.89 11.13 13.57
C PHE A 110 21.25 12.08 12.56
N ASP A 111 21.61 11.93 11.30
CA ASP A 111 21.07 12.69 10.20
C ASP A 111 19.87 11.90 9.64
N PRO A 112 18.64 12.40 9.89
CA PRO A 112 17.43 11.75 9.40
C PRO A 112 17.39 11.66 7.87
N ASP A 113 18.19 12.47 7.16
CA ASP A 113 18.18 12.61 5.71
C ASP A 113 19.50 12.18 5.05
N ASP A 114 20.43 11.55 5.78
CA ASP A 114 21.69 11.08 5.19
C ASP A 114 21.42 10.14 3.99
N PRO A 115 21.97 10.44 2.79
CA PRO A 115 21.79 9.61 1.60
C PRO A 115 22.65 8.33 1.61
N ASN A 116 23.68 8.23 2.45
CA ASN A 116 24.69 7.16 2.45
C ASN A 116 24.55 6.19 3.61
N LEU A 117 23.33 5.74 3.90
CA LEU A 117 23.09 4.76 4.95
C LEU A 117 23.57 3.34 4.57
N PRO A 118 24.10 2.58 5.55
CA PRO A 118 24.25 1.13 5.43
C PRO A 118 22.92 0.46 5.04
N THR A 119 22.99 -0.53 4.14
CA THR A 119 21.80 -1.15 3.51
C THR A 119 20.75 -1.65 4.49
N ALA A 120 21.18 -2.25 5.61
CA ALA A 120 20.26 -2.75 6.64
C ALA A 120 19.46 -1.61 7.31
N ILE A 121 20.11 -0.46 7.58
CA ILE A 121 19.46 0.70 8.20
C ILE A 121 18.55 1.40 7.17
N ALA A 122 18.99 1.51 5.91
CA ALA A 122 18.19 2.08 4.83
C ALA A 122 16.88 1.30 4.57
N VAL A 123 16.94 -0.04 4.55
CA VAL A 123 15.75 -0.89 4.40
C VAL A 123 14.79 -0.69 5.57
N ARG A 124 15.29 -0.67 6.80
CA ARG A 124 14.46 -0.42 7.99
C ARG A 124 13.79 0.96 7.94
N ARG A 125 14.52 2.01 7.56
CA ARG A 125 13.99 3.38 7.40
C ARG A 125 12.88 3.41 6.35
N LYS A 126 13.11 2.78 5.19
CA LYS A 126 12.10 2.67 4.13
C LYS A 126 10.83 1.97 4.60
N GLU A 127 10.95 0.82 5.26
CA GLU A 127 9.78 0.06 5.74
C GLU A 127 9.00 0.85 6.80
N ASN A 128 9.69 1.53 7.72
CA ASN A 128 9.04 2.41 8.71
C ASN A 128 8.27 3.54 8.02
N TRP A 129 8.89 4.22 7.05
CA TRP A 129 8.26 5.33 6.33
C TRP A 129 7.05 4.85 5.51
N LEU A 130 7.17 3.69 4.84
CA LEU A 130 6.05 3.05 4.14
C LEU A 130 4.91 2.70 5.09
N GLY A 131 5.22 2.22 6.31
CA GLY A 131 4.24 1.97 7.35
C GLY A 131 3.46 3.22 7.75
N LEU A 132 4.16 4.32 8.02
CA LEU A 132 3.56 5.62 8.34
C LEU A 132 2.70 6.15 7.19
N HIS A 133 3.20 6.08 5.95
CA HIS A 133 2.48 6.54 4.78
C HIS A 133 1.18 5.74 4.55
N ARG A 134 1.23 4.41 4.69
CA ARG A 134 0.02 3.55 4.62
C ARG A 134 -0.97 3.89 5.70
N LYS A 135 -0.51 4.13 6.93
CA LYS A 135 -1.38 4.57 8.04
C LYS A 135 -2.05 5.90 7.71
N GLN A 136 -1.31 6.88 7.20
CA GLN A 136 -1.84 8.18 6.81
C GLN A 136 -2.91 8.06 5.72
N ILE A 137 -2.70 7.21 4.71
CA ILE A 137 -3.70 6.94 3.65
C ILE A 137 -4.99 6.37 4.27
N VAL A 138 -4.87 5.34 5.11
CA VAL A 138 -6.04 4.72 5.77
C VAL A 138 -6.79 5.73 6.65
N GLU A 139 -6.07 6.60 7.36
CA GLU A 139 -6.69 7.65 8.19
C GLU A 139 -7.36 8.74 7.36
N ARG A 140 -6.78 9.13 6.21
CA ARG A 140 -7.38 10.08 5.26
C ARG A 140 -8.65 9.50 4.62
N ASP A 141 -8.57 8.28 4.11
CA ASP A 141 -9.70 7.59 3.48
C ASP A 141 -10.80 7.30 4.50
N GLY A 142 -10.42 7.02 5.75
CA GLY A 142 -11.32 6.90 6.88
C GLY A 142 -11.89 8.22 7.40
N SER A 143 -11.68 9.36 6.71
CA SER A 143 -12.14 10.70 7.09
C SER A 143 -11.68 11.18 8.49
N LYS A 144 -10.59 10.61 9.02
CA LYS A 144 -10.00 11.01 10.31
C LYS A 144 -8.99 12.16 10.17
N LEU A 145 -8.42 12.33 8.99
CA LEU A 145 -7.51 13.43 8.67
C LEU A 145 -8.22 14.42 7.75
N VAL A 146 -8.14 15.70 8.10
CA VAL A 146 -8.58 16.81 7.24
C VAL A 146 -7.34 17.54 6.74
N ASP A 147 -7.38 17.96 5.48
CA ASP A 147 -6.34 18.80 4.91
C ASP A 147 -6.35 20.18 5.57
N ARG A 148 -5.24 20.54 6.22
CA ARG A 148 -5.12 21.77 7.02
C ARG A 148 -5.44 23.04 6.22
N PRO A 149 -4.84 23.31 5.05
CA PRO A 149 -5.18 24.48 4.26
C PRO A 149 -6.66 24.50 3.82
N ALA A 150 -7.25 23.34 3.50
CA ALA A 150 -8.69 23.27 3.20
C ALA A 150 -9.56 23.60 4.42
N ALA A 151 -9.21 23.11 5.61
CA ALA A 151 -9.93 23.43 6.84
C ALA A 151 -9.82 24.91 7.18
N GLU A 152 -8.61 25.49 7.12
CA GLU A 152 -8.38 26.92 7.37
C GLU A 152 -9.17 27.79 6.38
N ALA A 153 -9.20 27.42 5.10
CA ALA A 153 -10.02 28.10 4.10
C ALA A 153 -11.51 28.03 4.45
N ALA A 154 -12.02 26.84 4.80
CA ALA A 154 -13.43 26.67 5.18
C ALA A 154 -13.81 27.52 6.41
N PHE A 155 -12.96 27.57 7.45
CA PHE A 155 -13.20 28.43 8.62
C PHE A 155 -13.19 29.92 8.25
N PHE A 156 -12.30 30.34 7.34
CA PHE A 156 -12.24 31.74 6.90
C PHE A 156 -13.44 32.13 6.04
N GLU A 157 -13.89 31.24 5.16
CA GLU A 157 -15.12 31.41 4.38
C GLU A 157 -16.35 31.52 5.28
N GLU A 158 -16.47 30.65 6.29
CA GLU A 158 -17.58 30.72 7.25
C GLU A 158 -17.52 32.01 8.09
N GLY A 159 -16.35 32.41 8.58
CA GLY A 159 -16.17 33.67 9.29
C GLY A 159 -16.53 34.88 8.43
N ARG A 160 -16.23 34.82 7.12
CA ARG A 160 -16.67 35.83 6.16
C ARG A 160 -18.18 35.83 5.98
N ALA A 161 -18.81 34.67 5.80
CA ALA A 161 -20.25 34.56 5.65
C ALA A 161 -20.99 35.13 6.87
N LEU A 162 -20.51 34.85 8.08
CA LEU A 162 -21.04 35.41 9.32
C LEU A 162 -20.90 36.93 9.36
N ARG A 163 -19.72 37.47 9.04
CA ARG A 163 -19.50 38.92 8.99
C ARG A 163 -20.41 39.61 7.98
N ASP A 164 -20.54 39.05 6.78
CA ASP A 164 -21.39 39.61 5.72
C ASP A 164 -22.88 39.54 6.14
N ALA A 165 -23.30 38.46 6.82
CA ALA A 165 -24.64 38.33 7.39
C ALA A 165 -24.92 39.39 8.47
N TRP A 166 -23.96 39.66 9.36
CA TRP A 166 -24.06 40.72 10.37
C TRP A 166 -24.10 42.12 9.75
N LEU A 167 -23.35 42.39 8.68
CA LEU A 167 -23.39 43.69 7.99
C LEU A 167 -24.72 43.93 7.27
N ALA A 168 -25.37 42.87 6.77
CA ALA A 168 -26.69 42.95 6.13
C ALA A 168 -27.85 42.94 7.14
N TRP A 169 -27.62 42.49 8.38
CA TRP A 169 -28.66 42.32 9.39
C TRP A 169 -29.38 43.63 9.81
N PRO A 170 -28.69 44.76 10.06
CA PRO A 170 -29.34 46.02 10.45
C PRO A 170 -30.41 46.49 9.46
N ALA A 171 -30.17 46.37 8.16
CA ALA A 171 -31.12 46.80 7.14
C ALA A 171 -32.42 45.98 7.15
N ARG A 172 -32.36 44.72 7.60
CA ARG A 172 -33.52 43.84 7.71
C ARG A 172 -34.30 44.10 9.00
N VAL A 173 -33.60 44.14 10.13
CA VAL A 173 -34.24 44.18 11.45
C VAL A 173 -34.61 45.59 11.90
N ALA A 174 -33.93 46.63 11.40
CA ALA A 174 -34.24 48.01 11.80
C ALA A 174 -35.67 48.44 11.44
N ILE A 175 -36.30 47.86 10.40
CA ILE A 175 -37.69 48.19 10.04
C ILE A 175 -38.66 47.64 11.08
N GLU A 176 -38.51 46.37 11.44
CA GLU A 176 -39.34 45.68 12.44
C GLU A 176 -39.15 46.32 13.83
N MET A 177 -37.91 46.52 14.26
CA MET A 177 -37.60 47.19 15.53
C MET A 177 -38.12 48.63 15.59
N ALA A 178 -38.09 49.36 14.48
CA ALA A 178 -38.58 50.73 14.43
C ALA A 178 -40.11 50.79 14.61
N ASP A 179 -40.85 49.81 14.07
CA ASP A 179 -42.29 49.73 14.31
C ASP A 179 -42.63 49.37 15.76
N GLU A 180 -41.88 48.46 16.38
CA GLU A 180 -42.06 48.10 17.79
C GLU A 180 -41.80 49.29 18.72
N LEU A 181 -40.72 50.04 18.47
CA LEU A 181 -40.31 51.18 19.28
C LEU A 181 -41.03 52.49 18.91
N LYS A 182 -41.82 52.50 17.83
CA LYS A 182 -42.48 53.68 17.26
C LYS A 182 -41.49 54.81 16.92
N ILE A 183 -40.36 54.46 16.34
CA ILE A 183 -39.28 55.38 15.89
C ILE A 183 -39.21 55.37 14.35
N GLU A 184 -38.69 56.43 13.73
CA GLU A 184 -38.46 56.47 12.28
C GLU A 184 -37.36 55.46 11.84
N PRO A 185 -37.63 54.50 10.94
CA PRO A 185 -36.66 53.49 10.50
C PRO A 185 -35.38 54.08 9.87
N ARG A 186 -35.52 55.23 9.20
CA ARG A 186 -34.41 55.94 8.55
C ARG A 186 -33.40 56.50 9.56
N GLN A 187 -33.82 56.72 10.81
CA GLN A 187 -32.93 57.16 11.90
C GLN A 187 -32.32 55.97 12.65
N LEU A 188 -33.07 54.87 12.81
CA LEU A 188 -32.60 53.68 13.53
C LEU A 188 -31.53 52.88 12.76
N THR A 189 -31.71 52.71 11.45
CA THR A 189 -30.80 51.93 10.59
C THR A 189 -29.33 52.37 10.67
N PRO A 190 -28.98 53.67 10.52
CA PRO A 190 -27.57 54.10 10.61
C PRO A 190 -26.97 53.92 12.00
N VAL A 191 -27.75 54.15 13.06
CA VAL A 191 -27.30 53.95 14.45
C VAL A 191 -26.98 52.48 14.70
N LEU A 192 -27.89 51.57 14.35
CA LEU A 192 -27.69 50.14 14.51
C LEU A 192 -26.51 49.63 13.68
N THR A 193 -26.36 50.13 12.45
CA THR A 193 -25.23 49.81 11.57
C THR A 193 -23.90 50.21 12.20
N ALA A 194 -23.83 51.38 12.84
CA ALA A 194 -22.61 51.84 13.51
C ALA A 194 -22.23 50.94 14.70
N TYR A 195 -23.20 50.57 15.55
CA TYR A 195 -22.95 49.68 16.68
C TYR A 195 -22.56 48.26 16.26
N VAL A 196 -23.21 47.69 15.23
CA VAL A 196 -22.83 46.38 14.71
C VAL A 196 -21.42 46.39 14.14
N LYS A 197 -21.05 47.43 13.39
CA LYS A 197 -19.67 47.59 12.89
C LYS A 197 -18.67 47.71 14.04
N LYS A 198 -18.97 48.51 15.07
CA LYS A 198 -18.13 48.63 16.27
C LYS A 198 -17.91 47.27 16.93
N HIS A 199 -18.98 46.50 17.11
CA HIS A 199 -18.92 45.16 17.69
C HIS A 199 -18.08 44.20 16.85
N LEU A 200 -18.24 44.20 15.52
CA LEU A 200 -17.41 43.39 14.62
C LEU A 200 -15.93 43.78 14.67
N THR A 201 -15.62 45.06 14.86
CA THR A 201 -14.24 45.52 15.08
C THR A 201 -13.69 45.03 16.41
N GLU A 202 -14.45 45.15 17.50
CA GLU A 202 -14.05 44.64 18.83
C GLU A 202 -13.83 43.12 18.84
N LEU A 203 -14.62 42.36 18.09
CA LEU A 203 -14.42 40.91 17.91
C LEU A 203 -13.23 40.58 17.00
N GLY A 204 -12.90 41.46 16.06
CA GLY A 204 -11.79 41.28 15.13
C GLY A 204 -10.44 41.70 15.71
N GLU A 205 -10.43 42.45 16.80
CA GLU A 205 -9.21 42.79 17.53
C GLU A 205 -8.74 41.55 18.30
N PRO A 206 -7.60 40.94 17.93
CA PRO A 206 -7.11 39.76 18.65
C PRO A 206 -6.89 40.14 20.11
N PRO A 207 -7.21 39.27 21.10
CA PRO A 207 -6.88 39.53 22.48
C PRO A 207 -5.37 39.80 22.53
N ALA A 208 -5.00 40.97 23.06
CA ALA A 208 -3.63 41.41 23.10
C ALA A 208 -2.77 40.39 23.86
N GLY A 209 -2.08 39.53 23.10
CA GLY A 209 -1.08 38.59 23.57
C GLY A 209 -1.63 37.28 24.13
N GLU A 210 -1.74 36.24 23.30
CA GLU A 210 -1.65 34.85 23.78
C GLU A 210 -1.43 33.83 22.63
N PHE A 211 -0.65 34.18 21.61
CA PHE A 211 -0.12 33.19 20.66
C PHE A 211 1.29 33.61 20.23
N GLY A 212 2.26 33.32 21.10
CA GLY A 212 3.70 33.42 20.85
C GLY A 212 4.39 32.19 21.42
#